data_AF-A0A537AV64-F1
#
_entry.id   AF-A0A537AV64-F1
#
_cell.length_a   1.000
_cell.length_b   1.000
_cell.length_c   1.000
_cell.angle_alpha   90.00
_cell.angle_beta   90.00
_cell.angle_gamma   90.00
#
_symmetry.space_group_name_H-M   'P 1'
#
loop_
_entity.id
_entity.type
_entity.pdbx_description
1 polymer ?
#
loop_
_entity_poly.entity_id
_entity_poly.type
_entity_poly.pdbx_seq_one_letter_code
_entity_poly.pdbx_strand_id
1 'polypeptide(L)'
;MSLDAASFGILWPAFIAGLLVTATHVPLGMQVLARGIVFVDLAVAQIAGVGVILADYLGWEPTGAAVQIAALSAALGCAMMLTWTERRWPEVQEAIIGVVFVLGSSIAILLLAHNPRGGENLKELLIGQILWVNPSHFLIYAAVYAVVLALWFGMGEKLGRIGFYVLFGCTVTVSV
;
A
#
# COMPACT_ATOMS: atom_id res chain seq x y z
N MET A 1 -25.77 -16.26 18.83
CA MET A 1 -24.92 -16.52 17.66
C MET A 1 -23.70 -17.28 18.14
N SER A 2 -23.61 -18.58 17.88
CA SER A 2 -22.39 -19.37 18.14
C SER A 2 -21.37 -19.05 17.05
N LEU A 3 -20.15 -18.69 17.44
CA LEU A 3 -19.03 -18.57 16.50
C LEU A 3 -18.60 -20.00 16.14
N ASP A 4 -19.03 -20.49 14.97
CA ASP A 4 -18.55 -21.77 14.45
C ASP A 4 -17.05 -21.69 14.13
N ALA A 5 -16.37 -22.84 14.19
CA ALA A 5 -14.92 -22.93 13.97
C ALA A 5 -14.46 -22.35 12.63
N ALA A 6 -15.31 -22.43 11.60
CA ALA A 6 -15.07 -21.82 10.28
C ALA A 6 -15.03 -20.28 10.36
N SER A 7 -15.96 -19.68 11.10
CA SER A 7 -15.98 -18.22 11.34
C SER A 7 -14.76 -17.80 12.13
N PHE A 8 -14.37 -18.58 13.15
CA PHE A 8 -13.18 -18.28 13.93
C PHE A 8 -11.91 -18.30 13.08
N GLY A 9 -11.78 -19.27 12.16
CA GLY A 9 -10.64 -19.42 11.26
C GLY A 9 -10.37 -18.22 10.34
N ILE A 10 -11.39 -17.41 10.04
CA ILE A 10 -11.29 -16.21 9.19
C ILE A 10 -11.21 -14.93 10.04
N LEU A 11 -11.85 -14.91 11.20
CA LEU A 11 -11.92 -13.71 12.04
C LEU A 11 -10.61 -13.42 12.79
N TRP A 12 -9.95 -14.43 13.36
CA TRP A 12 -8.73 -14.18 14.13
C TRP A 12 -7.56 -13.66 13.27
N PRO A 13 -7.31 -14.17 12.04
CA PRO A 13 -6.24 -13.63 11.19
C PRO A 13 -6.55 -12.20 10.77
N ALA A 14 -7.80 -11.94 10.34
CA ALA A 14 -8.24 -10.61 9.95
C ALA A 14 -8.10 -9.61 11.11
N PHE A 15 -8.42 -10.02 12.34
CA PHE A 15 -8.25 -9.19 13.53
C PHE A 15 -6.78 -8.83 13.79
N ILE A 16 -5.87 -9.81 13.73
CA ILE A 16 -4.43 -9.56 13.91
C ILE A 16 -3.88 -8.68 12.78
N ALA A 17 -4.25 -8.94 11.53
CA ALA A 17 -3.87 -8.09 10.40
C ALA A 17 -4.37 -6.66 10.58
N GLY A 18 -5.62 -6.48 11.05
CA GLY A 18 -6.18 -5.18 11.37
C GLY A 18 -5.39 -4.43 12.45
N LEU A 19 -4.98 -5.12 13.53
CA LEU A 19 -4.13 -4.53 14.56
C LEU A 19 -2.75 -4.12 14.01
N LEU A 20 -2.14 -4.98 13.19
CA LEU A 20 -0.84 -4.70 12.56
C LEU A 20 -0.92 -3.49 11.63
N VAL A 21 -1.91 -3.45 10.73
CA VAL A 21 -2.11 -2.36 9.77
C VAL A 21 -2.42 -1.06 10.52
N THR A 22 -3.36 -1.06 11.46
CA THR A 22 -3.74 0.15 12.21
C THR A 22 -2.59 0.69 13.06
N ALA A 23 -1.74 -0.17 13.62
CA ALA A 23 -0.58 0.26 14.42
C ALA A 23 0.37 1.16 13.62
N THR A 24 0.52 0.94 12.31
CA THR A 24 1.40 1.73 11.43
C THR A 24 0.66 2.84 10.67
N HIS A 25 -0.53 2.56 10.15
CA HIS A 25 -1.26 3.49 9.28
C HIS A 25 -1.90 4.62 10.06
N VAL A 26 -2.29 4.41 11.33
CA VAL A 26 -2.87 5.50 12.13
C VAL A 26 -1.82 6.59 12.42
N PRO A 27 -0.63 6.29 12.99
CA PRO A 27 0.38 7.33 13.22
C PRO A 27 0.84 8.04 11.95
N LEU A 28 1.06 7.29 10.86
CA LEU A 28 1.47 7.87 9.58
C LEU A 28 0.34 8.71 8.96
N GLY A 29 -0.90 8.22 9.02
CA GLY A 29 -2.10 8.91 8.56
C GLY A 29 -2.36 10.22 9.30
N MET A 30 -2.07 10.29 10.59
CA MET A 30 -2.11 11.56 11.33
C MET A 30 -1.13 12.59 10.75
N GLN A 31 0.05 12.15 10.28
CA GLN A 31 0.99 13.05 9.62
C GLN A 31 0.57 13.40 8.18
N VAL A 32 -0.08 12.49 7.46
CA VAL A 32 -0.72 12.76 6.17
C VAL A 32 -1.76 13.90 6.31
N LEU A 33 -2.63 13.81 7.33
CA LEU A 33 -3.61 14.86 7.65
C LEU A 33 -2.94 16.18 8.01
N ALA A 34 -1.91 16.15 8.85
CA ALA A 34 -1.16 17.36 9.24
C ALA A 34 -0.48 18.05 8.05
N ARG A 35 -0.17 17.31 6.98
CA ARG A 35 0.43 17.82 5.74
C ARG A 35 -0.60 18.21 4.67
N GLY A 36 -1.89 17.94 4.88
CA GLY A 36 -2.94 18.26 3.92
C GLY A 36 -2.86 17.45 2.61
N ILE A 37 -2.40 16.20 2.68
CA ILE A 37 -2.21 15.30 1.52
C ILE A 37 -3.05 14.02 1.68
N VAL A 38 -4.33 14.16 2.01
CA VAL A 38 -5.22 13.09 2.47
C VAL A 38 -5.28 11.91 1.49
N PHE A 39 -5.22 12.19 0.19
CA PHE A 39 -5.29 11.17 -0.87
C PHE A 39 -3.98 10.44 -1.18
N VAL A 40 -2.86 10.79 -0.52
CA VAL A 40 -1.55 10.21 -0.82
C VAL A 40 -1.53 8.69 -0.64
N ASP A 41 -2.30 8.18 0.31
CA ASP A 41 -2.45 6.74 0.58
C ASP A 41 -2.97 6.00 -0.65
N LEU A 42 -4.15 6.40 -1.12
CA LEU A 42 -4.81 5.80 -2.28
C LEU A 42 -3.94 5.87 -3.53
N ALA A 43 -3.25 6.99 -3.77
CA ALA A 43 -2.38 7.11 -4.94
C ALA A 43 -1.16 6.19 -4.89
N VAL A 44 -0.50 6.08 -3.73
CA VAL A 44 0.66 5.19 -3.57
C VAL A 44 0.23 3.73 -3.66
N ALA A 45 -0.87 3.34 -3.01
CA ALA A 45 -1.44 2.01 -3.10
C ALA A 45 -1.80 1.64 -4.56
N GLN A 46 -2.42 2.56 -5.29
CA GLN A 46 -2.78 2.35 -6.69
C GLN A 46 -1.55 2.10 -7.57
N ILE A 47 -0.48 2.88 -7.40
CA ILE A 47 0.76 2.68 -8.17
C ILE A 47 1.49 1.40 -7.76
N ALA A 48 1.46 1.03 -6.48
CA ALA A 48 1.97 -0.28 -6.03
C ALA A 48 1.23 -1.42 -6.75
N GLY A 49 -0.09 -1.33 -6.83
CA GLY A 49 -0.91 -2.31 -7.53
C GLY A 49 -0.71 -2.35 -9.04
N VAL A 50 -0.46 -1.20 -9.68
CA VAL A 50 0.01 -1.17 -11.09
C VAL A 50 1.32 -1.95 -11.23
N GLY A 51 2.24 -1.84 -10.27
CA GLY A 51 3.46 -2.63 -10.22
C GLY A 51 3.20 -4.14 -10.16
N VAL A 52 2.24 -4.57 -9.35
CA VAL A 52 1.79 -5.98 -9.26
C VAL A 52 1.23 -6.46 -10.59
N ILE A 53 0.30 -5.69 -11.17
CA ILE A 53 -0.35 -6.02 -12.45
C ILE A 53 0.67 -6.07 -13.60
N LEU A 54 1.63 -5.14 -13.60
CA LEU A 54 2.68 -5.12 -14.61
C LEU A 54 3.61 -6.33 -14.49
N ALA A 55 3.97 -6.74 -13.27
CA ALA A 55 4.76 -7.93 -13.05
C ALA A 55 4.05 -9.20 -13.53
N ASP A 56 2.75 -9.35 -13.23
CA ASP A 56 1.91 -10.42 -13.73
C ASP A 56 1.82 -10.39 -15.27
N TYR A 57 1.61 -9.22 -15.86
CA TYR A 57 1.59 -9.02 -17.32
C TYR A 57 2.91 -9.43 -18.00
N LEU A 58 4.05 -9.23 -17.33
CA LEU A 58 5.37 -9.66 -17.80
C LEU A 58 5.65 -11.15 -17.57
N GLY A 59 4.69 -11.90 -17.00
CA GLY A 59 4.77 -13.35 -16.79
C GLY A 59 5.56 -13.76 -15.54
N TRP A 60 5.68 -12.88 -14.54
CA TRP A 60 6.32 -13.24 -13.27
C TRP A 60 5.36 -14.07 -12.41
N GLU A 61 5.91 -14.91 -11.52
CA GLU A 61 5.09 -15.72 -10.61
C GLU A 61 4.25 -14.81 -9.69
N PRO A 62 2.91 -14.97 -9.64
CA PRO A 62 2.00 -14.07 -8.92
C PRO A 62 2.30 -13.91 -7.42
N THR A 63 2.92 -14.91 -6.81
CA THR A 63 3.26 -14.93 -5.37
C THR A 63 4.78 -14.85 -5.13
N GLY A 64 5.56 -14.60 -6.18
CA GLY A 64 7.01 -14.53 -6.11
C GLY A 64 7.52 -13.22 -5.48
N ALA A 65 8.73 -13.27 -4.92
CA ALA A 65 9.42 -12.09 -4.38
C ALA A 65 9.58 -10.98 -5.44
N ALA A 66 9.65 -11.35 -6.73
CA ALA A 66 9.74 -10.40 -7.84
C ALA A 66 8.52 -9.46 -7.91
N VAL A 67 7.31 -9.97 -7.70
CA VAL A 67 6.07 -9.16 -7.71
C VAL A 67 6.07 -8.17 -6.55
N GLN A 68 6.48 -8.60 -5.35
CA GLN A 68 6.59 -7.70 -4.20
C GLN A 68 7.65 -6.61 -4.42
N ILE A 69 8.78 -6.96 -5.05
CA ILE A 69 9.81 -5.99 -5.42
C ILE A 69 9.27 -4.99 -6.47
N ALA A 70 8.50 -5.44 -7.46
CA ALA A 70 7.86 -4.55 -8.43
C ALA A 70 6.90 -3.58 -7.74
N ALA A 71 6.00 -4.09 -6.90
CA ALA A 71 5.05 -3.28 -6.13
C ALA A 71 5.77 -2.23 -5.28
N LEU A 72 6.79 -2.65 -4.52
CA LEU A 72 7.57 -1.77 -3.66
C LEU A 72 8.35 -0.73 -4.45
N SER A 73 8.97 -1.12 -5.57
CA SER A 73 9.70 -0.19 -6.42
C SER A 73 8.79 0.87 -7.04
N ALA A 74 7.59 0.48 -7.47
CA ALA A 74 6.59 1.39 -8.01
C ALA A 74 6.08 2.36 -6.92
N ALA A 75 5.77 1.83 -5.73
CA ALA A 75 5.32 2.64 -4.60
C ALA A 75 6.39 3.63 -4.13
N LEU A 76 7.64 3.20 -4.01
CA LEU A 76 8.75 4.08 -3.62
C LEU A 76 9.06 5.11 -4.71
N GLY A 77 8.99 4.73 -5.98
CA GLY A 77 9.09 5.67 -7.11
C GLY A 77 8.00 6.74 -7.05
N CYS A 78 6.76 6.34 -6.82
CA CYS A 78 5.63 7.24 -6.61
C CYS A 78 5.85 8.15 -5.39
N ALA A 79 6.21 7.59 -4.24
CA ALA A 79 6.45 8.33 -3.01
C ALA A 79 7.57 9.38 -3.17
N MET A 80 8.65 9.04 -3.87
CA MET A 80 9.74 9.97 -4.20
C MET A 80 9.28 11.07 -5.16
N MET A 81 8.50 10.72 -6.19
CA MET A 81 7.91 11.69 -7.11
C MET A 81 7.00 12.67 -6.35
N LEU A 82 6.12 12.16 -5.49
CA LEU A 82 5.22 12.97 -4.68
C LEU A 82 5.96 13.82 -3.65
N THR A 83 7.05 13.32 -3.08
CA THR A 83 7.94 14.13 -2.22
C THR A 83 8.51 15.33 -2.98
N TRP A 84 8.91 15.12 -4.24
CA TRP A 84 9.43 16.19 -5.10
C TRP A 84 8.34 17.19 -5.49
N THR A 85 7.14 16.73 -5.87
CA THR A 85 6.03 17.64 -6.21
C THR A 85 5.53 18.42 -5.00
N GLU A 86 5.48 17.82 -3.80
CA GLU A 86 5.09 18.51 -2.55
C GLU A 86 6.09 19.64 -2.21
N ARG A 87 7.37 19.50 -2.61
CA ARG A 87 8.37 20.57 -2.45
C ARG A 87 8.22 21.67 -3.50
N ARG A 88 7.88 21.30 -4.73
CA ARG A 88 7.86 22.23 -5.87
C ARG A 88 6.54 22.98 -6.02
N TRP A 89 5.43 22.33 -5.69
CA TRP A 89 4.04 22.79 -5.87
C TRP A 89 3.14 22.35 -4.71
N PRO A 90 3.43 22.77 -3.45
CA PRO A 90 2.65 22.38 -2.29
C PRO A 90 1.16 22.78 -2.41
N GLU A 91 0.87 23.92 -3.05
CA GLU A 91 -0.49 24.48 -3.20
C GLU A 91 -1.45 23.60 -4.00
N VAL A 92 -0.93 22.79 -4.93
CA VAL A 92 -1.72 21.93 -5.82
C VAL A 92 -1.39 20.44 -5.64
N GLN A 93 -0.73 20.09 -4.53
CA GLN A 93 -0.24 18.74 -4.32
C GLN A 93 -1.36 17.70 -4.31
N GLU A 94 -2.51 17.99 -3.69
CA GLU A 94 -3.66 17.07 -3.73
C GLU A 94 -4.20 16.85 -5.14
N ALA A 95 -4.21 17.89 -5.99
CA ALA A 95 -4.61 17.75 -7.38
C ALA A 95 -3.62 16.85 -8.16
N ILE A 96 -2.32 17.00 -7.91
CA ILE A 96 -1.28 16.14 -8.48
C ILE A 96 -1.48 14.69 -8.04
N ILE A 97 -1.73 14.45 -6.74
CA ILE A 97 -2.02 13.12 -6.19
C ILE A 97 -3.25 12.51 -6.88
N GLY A 98 -4.32 13.27 -7.07
CA GLY A 98 -5.52 12.82 -7.78
C GLY A 98 -5.23 12.45 -9.24
N VAL A 99 -4.42 13.26 -9.94
CA VAL A 99 -3.99 12.94 -11.33
C VAL A 99 -3.18 11.65 -11.36
N VAL A 100 -2.24 11.46 -10.44
CA VAL A 100 -1.45 10.22 -10.33
C VAL A 100 -2.36 9.00 -10.11
N PHE A 101 -3.34 9.12 -9.22
CA PHE A 101 -4.31 8.06 -8.95
C PHE A 101 -5.11 7.67 -10.20
N VAL A 102 -5.65 8.66 -10.93
CA VAL A 102 -6.44 8.40 -12.16
C VAL A 102 -5.58 7.83 -13.27
N LEU A 103 -4.34 8.32 -13.44
CA LEU A 103 -3.38 7.78 -14.41
C LEU A 103 -3.02 6.34 -14.05
N GLY A 104 -2.72 6.05 -12.79
CA GLY A 104 -2.45 4.70 -12.30
C GLY A 104 -3.62 3.75 -12.54
N SER A 105 -4.85 4.19 -12.25
CA SER A 105 -6.07 3.42 -12.50
C SER A 105 -6.27 3.13 -14.00
N SER A 106 -6.02 4.13 -14.84
CA SER A 106 -6.11 4.00 -16.30
C SER A 106 -5.09 3.01 -16.84
N ILE A 107 -3.84 3.07 -16.34
CA ILE A 107 -2.78 2.11 -16.71
C ILE A 107 -3.16 0.69 -16.26
N ALA A 108 -3.66 0.51 -15.03
CA ALA A 108 -4.12 -0.78 -14.54
C ALA A 108 -5.21 -1.37 -15.45
N ILE A 109 -6.21 -0.56 -15.85
CA ILE A 109 -7.27 -0.98 -16.77
C ILE A 109 -6.69 -1.39 -18.12
N LEU A 110 -5.76 -0.62 -18.68
CA LEU A 110 -5.14 -0.93 -19.98
C LEU A 110 -4.33 -2.24 -19.94
N LEU A 111 -3.57 -2.47 -18.87
CA LEU A 111 -2.81 -3.72 -18.68
C LEU A 111 -3.75 -4.93 -18.55
N LEU A 112 -4.90 -4.76 -17.91
CA LEU A 112 -5.89 -5.81 -17.68
C LEU A 112 -6.89 -6.00 -18.82
N ALA A 113 -6.90 -5.12 -19.83
CA ALA A 113 -7.90 -5.12 -20.91
C ALA A 113 -7.96 -6.43 -21.72
N HIS A 114 -6.86 -7.18 -21.76
CA HIS A 114 -6.77 -8.46 -22.47
C HIS A 114 -6.82 -9.68 -21.52
N ASN A 115 -7.00 -9.46 -20.22
CA ASN A 115 -7.08 -10.52 -19.22
C ASN A 115 -8.56 -10.91 -18.99
N PRO A 116 -8.97 -12.17 -19.22
CA PRO A 116 -10.35 -12.63 -18.99
C PRO A 116 -10.85 -12.43 -17.54
N ARG A 117 -9.94 -12.37 -16.56
CA ARG A 117 -10.22 -12.08 -15.15
C ARG A 117 -9.77 -10.69 -14.71
N GLY A 118 -9.43 -9.82 -15.66
CA GLY A 118 -8.88 -8.50 -15.38
C GLY A 118 -9.80 -7.64 -14.51
N GLY A 119 -11.11 -7.74 -14.70
CA GLY A 119 -12.09 -7.05 -13.86
C GLY A 119 -12.10 -7.51 -12.40
N GLU A 120 -11.88 -8.80 -12.13
CA GLU A 120 -11.84 -9.36 -10.78
C GLU A 120 -10.54 -8.95 -10.06
N ASN A 121 -9.40 -9.05 -10.75
CA ASN A 121 -8.10 -8.60 -10.21
C ASN A 121 -8.10 -7.10 -9.90
N LEU A 122 -8.70 -6.28 -10.77
CA LEU A 122 -8.84 -4.84 -10.51
C LEU A 122 -9.73 -4.57 -9.30
N LYS A 123 -10.84 -5.31 -9.16
CA LYS A 123 -11.76 -5.18 -8.03
C LYS A 123 -11.09 -5.57 -6.72
N GLU A 124 -10.34 -6.66 -6.69
CA GLU A 124 -9.61 -7.09 -5.49
C GLU A 124 -8.58 -6.05 -5.06
N LEU A 125 -7.88 -5.44 -6.02
CA LEU A 125 -6.88 -4.40 -5.73
C LEU A 125 -7.49 -3.09 -5.22
N LEU A 126 -8.64 -2.68 -5.76
CA LEU A 126 -9.33 -1.45 -5.36
C LEU A 126 -10.10 -1.57 -4.05
N ILE A 127 -10.65 -2.75 -3.76
CA ILE A 127 -11.49 -2.99 -2.57
C ILE A 127 -10.63 -3.47 -1.40
N GLY A 128 -9.57 -4.24 -1.67
CA GLY A 128 -8.78 -4.95 -0.66
C GLY A 128 -9.60 -6.06 0.03
N GLN A 129 -8.92 -7.08 0.57
CA GLN A 129 -9.59 -8.15 1.31
C GLN A 129 -8.81 -8.54 2.56
N ILE A 130 -9.23 -8.02 3.72
CA ILE A 130 -8.62 -8.35 5.01
C ILE A 130 -9.03 -9.74 5.54
N LEU A 131 -10.15 -10.29 5.08
CA LEU A 131 -10.68 -11.57 5.56
C LEU A 131 -9.85 -12.77 5.12
N TRP A 132 -9.23 -12.71 3.94
CA TRP A 132 -8.50 -13.83 3.34
C TRP A 132 -6.98 -13.71 3.50
N VAL A 133 -6.55 -13.12 4.61
CA VAL A 133 -5.13 -12.95 4.91
C VAL A 133 -4.51 -14.32 5.24
N ASN A 134 -3.29 -14.57 4.75
CA ASN A 134 -2.58 -15.80 5.03
C ASN A 134 -1.69 -15.67 6.30
N PRO A 135 -1.98 -16.44 7.37
CA PRO A 135 -1.21 -16.36 8.62
C PRO A 135 0.28 -16.70 8.49
N SER A 136 0.69 -17.46 7.46
CA SER A 136 2.10 -17.83 7.27
C SER A 136 3.01 -16.62 7.09
N HIS A 137 2.46 -15.48 6.65
CA HIS A 137 3.20 -14.24 6.43
C HIS A 137 3.16 -13.28 7.63
N PHE A 138 2.45 -13.61 8.72
CA PHE A 138 2.33 -12.70 9.87
C PHE A 138 3.66 -12.34 10.51
N LEU A 139 4.59 -13.29 10.57
CA LEU A 139 5.89 -13.04 11.16
C LEU A 139 6.70 -12.02 10.34
N ILE A 140 6.61 -12.07 9.00
CA ILE A 140 7.30 -11.12 8.13
C ILE A 140 6.63 -9.74 8.18
N TYR A 141 5.30 -9.67 8.18
CA TYR A 141 4.57 -8.40 8.29
C TYR A 141 4.80 -7.73 9.65
N ALA A 142 4.73 -8.50 10.74
CA ALA A 142 5.01 -8.00 12.08
C ALA A 142 6.46 -7.50 12.21
N ALA A 143 7.43 -8.19 11.61
CA ALA A 143 8.83 -7.74 11.60
C ALA A 143 8.99 -6.42 10.84
N VAL A 144 8.40 -6.30 9.64
CA VAL A 144 8.47 -5.07 8.85
C VAL A 144 7.79 -3.91 9.59
N TYR A 145 6.61 -4.13 10.16
CA TYR A 145 5.91 -3.08 10.92
C TYR A 145 6.63 -2.71 12.20
N ALA A 146 7.24 -3.67 12.90
CA ALA A 146 8.07 -3.37 14.07
C ALA A 146 9.26 -2.46 13.69
N VAL A 147 9.92 -2.72 12.55
CA VAL A 147 11.00 -1.86 12.03
C VAL A 147 10.47 -0.48 11.68
N VAL A 148 9.34 -0.38 10.97
CA VAL A 148 8.71 0.90 10.64
C VAL A 148 8.40 1.70 11.91
N LEU A 149 7.77 1.08 12.90
CA LEU A 149 7.41 1.75 14.16
C LEU A 149 8.65 2.15 14.97
N ALA A 150 9.69 1.30 15.01
CA ALA A 150 10.95 1.62 15.68
C ALA A 150 11.64 2.82 15.01
N LEU A 151 11.66 2.88 13.68
CA LEU A 151 12.19 4.02 12.93
C LEU A 151 11.34 5.28 13.15
N TRP A 152 10.01 5.14 13.09
CA TRP A 152 9.06 6.24 13.26
C TRP A 152 9.16 6.87 14.66
N PHE A 153 9.02 6.07 15.72
CA PHE A 153 9.07 6.57 17.09
C PHE A 153 10.49 6.85 17.59
N GLY A 154 11.50 6.16 17.07
CA GLY A 154 12.89 6.35 17.47
C GLY A 154 13.56 7.55 16.80
N MET A 155 13.31 7.79 15.51
CA MET A 155 13.90 8.91 14.78
C MET A 155 13.01 10.15 14.75
N GLY A 156 11.68 9.99 14.85
CA GLY A 156 10.72 11.10 14.95
C GLY A 156 10.94 12.17 13.88
N GLU A 157 11.17 13.41 14.33
CA GLU A 157 11.39 14.57 13.44
C GLU A 157 12.65 14.46 12.56
N LYS A 158 13.65 13.65 12.96
CA LYS A 158 14.90 13.47 12.20
C LYS A 158 14.69 12.71 10.88
N LEU A 159 13.57 12.01 10.74
CA LEU A 159 13.22 11.26 9.53
C LEU A 159 13.03 12.20 8.32
N GLY A 160 12.66 13.46 8.59
CA GLY A 160 12.39 14.47 7.57
C GLY A 160 11.26 14.07 6.62
N ARG A 161 11.16 14.79 5.50
CA ARG A 161 10.11 14.56 4.50
C ARG A 161 10.34 13.27 3.70
N ILE A 162 11.57 13.05 3.23
CA ILE A 162 11.91 11.86 2.42
C ILE A 162 11.73 10.59 3.24
N GLY A 163 12.24 10.54 4.47
CA GLY A 163 12.10 9.36 5.31
C GLY A 163 10.65 9.04 5.65
N PHE A 164 9.79 10.05 5.85
CA PHE A 164 8.36 9.83 5.98
C PHE A 164 7.76 9.16 4.74
N TYR A 165 8.00 9.70 3.54
CA TYR A 165 7.44 9.12 2.31
C TYR A 165 7.98 7.73 2.01
N VAL A 166 9.24 7.44 2.35
CA VAL A 166 9.81 6.09 2.21
C VAL A 166 9.15 5.11 3.18
N LEU A 167 9.05 5.46 4.47
CA LEU A 167 8.35 4.59 5.43
C LEU A 167 6.89 4.39 5.03
N PHE A 168 6.21 5.48 4.65
CA PHE A 168 4.84 5.44 4.18
C PHE A 168 4.67 4.53 2.97
N GLY A 169 5.50 4.68 1.93
CA GLY A 169 5.47 3.84 0.74
C GLY A 169 5.70 2.35 1.06
N CYS A 170 6.67 2.04 1.92
CA CYS A 170 6.90 0.67 2.38
C CYS A 170 5.69 0.10 3.11
N THR A 171 5.12 0.86 4.05
CA THR A 171 3.99 0.45 4.88
C THR A 171 2.72 0.22 4.07
N VAL A 172 2.42 1.11 3.13
CA VAL A 172 1.29 0.98 2.21
C VAL A 172 1.48 -0.25 1.32
N THR A 173 2.67 -0.44 0.74
CA THR A 173 2.94 -1.61 -0.13
C THR A 173 2.73 -2.93 0.59
N VAL A 174 3.16 -3.05 1.84
CA VAL A 174 3.00 -4.29 2.63
C VAL A 174 1.53 -4.56 3.00
N SER A 175 0.66 -3.54 2.91
CA SER A 175 -0.77 -3.63 3.23
C SER A 175 -1.68 -3.80 2.03
N VAL A 176 -1.13 -3.71 0.81
CA VAL A 176 -1.86 -3.83 -0.47
C VAL A 176 -1.85 -5.26 -0.96
#